data_AF-A0A8D9DG11-F1
#
_entry.id   AF-A0A8D9DG11-F1
#
_cell.length_a   1.000
_cell.length_b   1.000
_cell.length_c   1.000
_cell.angle_alpha   90.00
_cell.angle_beta   90.00
_cell.angle_gamma   90.00
#
_symmetry.space_group_name_H-M   'P 1'
#
loop_
_entity.id
_entity.type
_entity.pdbx_description
1 polymer ?
#
loop_
_entity_poly.entity_id
_entity_poly.type
_entity_poly.pdbx_seq_one_letter_code
_entity_poly.pdbx_strand_id
1 'polypeptide(L)' 'DTAPRKILYFVGVTDTNEFVFKPFCSSEPFYVHYYNFVNKAIKRVEIQGMGAFEKASGVRIFLNHVEDVKLMQ' A
#
# COMPACT_ATOMS: atom_id res chain seq x y z
N ASP A 1 -1.77 19.77 -20.60
CA ASP A 1 -1.48 19.18 -19.29
C ASP A 1 -1.22 17.68 -19.47
N THR A 2 0.05 17.29 -19.61
CA THR A 2 0.49 15.95 -20.04
C THR A 2 1.16 15.17 -18.90
N ALA A 3 0.86 15.52 -17.64
CA ALA A 3 1.37 14.77 -16.51
C ALA A 3 0.86 13.31 -16.57
N PRO A 4 1.75 12.31 -16.45
CA PRO A 4 1.35 10.90 -16.47
C PRO A 4 0.40 10.61 -15.31
N ARG A 5 -0.79 10.08 -15.63
CA ARG A 5 -1.78 9.67 -14.61
C ARG A 5 -1.28 8.41 -13.92
N LYS A 6 -1.19 8.46 -12.59
CA LYS A 6 -0.88 7.27 -11.78
C LYS A 6 -2.18 6.69 -11.23
N ILE A 7 -2.49 5.45 -11.62
CA ILE A 7 -3.65 4.72 -11.11
C ILE A 7 -3.29 4.11 -9.76
N LEU A 8 -4.12 4.39 -8.76
CA LEU A 8 -4.03 3.81 -7.42
C LEU A 8 -5.25 2.91 -7.17
N TYR A 9 -5.00 1.74 -6.61
CA TYR A 9 -6.02 0.79 -6.19
C TYR A 9 -6.29 0.95 -4.71
N PHE A 10 -7.58 1.02 -4.36
CA PHE A 10 -8.02 0.90 -2.99
C PHE A 10 -7.71 -0.50 -2.46
N VAL A 11 -6.99 -0.56 -1.35
CA VAL A 11 -6.64 -1.80 -0.67
C VAL A 11 -7.66 -2.09 0.45
N GLY A 12 -8.06 -1.05 1.17
CA GLY A 12 -8.97 -1.18 2.31
C GLY A 12 -8.84 -0.01 3.28
N VAL A 13 -9.39 -0.20 4.48
CA VAL A 13 -9.38 0.76 5.58
C VAL A 13 -8.66 0.14 6.77
N THR A 14 -7.78 0.88 7.43
CA THR A 14 -7.15 0.47 8.70
C THR A 14 -8.07 0.72 9.89
N ASP A 15 -7.71 0.19 11.06
CA ASP A 15 -8.33 0.52 12.35
C ASP A 15 -8.03 1.95 12.84
N THR A 16 -7.06 2.64 12.23
CA THR A 16 -6.63 4.01 12.51
C THR A 16 -7.29 5.10 11.64
N ASN A 17 -8.41 4.77 10.98
CA ASN A 17 -9.14 5.67 10.08
C ASN A 17 -8.36 6.09 8.82
N GLU A 18 -7.58 5.18 8.23
CA GLU A 18 -6.80 5.45 7.03
C GLU A 18 -7.28 4.58 5.85
N PHE A 19 -7.58 5.22 4.72
CA PHE A 19 -7.69 4.53 3.45
C PHE A 19 -6.30 4.20 2.93
N VAL A 20 -6.11 2.94 2.55
CA VAL A 20 -4.84 2.48 2.00
C VAL A 20 -4.97 2.30 0.49
N PHE A 21 -4.01 2.87 -0.23
CA PHE A 21 -3.91 2.74 -1.67
C PHE A 21 -2.55 2.25 -2.11
N LYS A 22 -2.53 1.43 -3.17
CA LYS A 22 -1.30 0.94 -3.80
C LYS A 22 -1.28 1.28 -5.29
N PRO A 23 -0.11 1.46 -5.91
CA PRO A 23 -0.03 1.59 -7.36
C PRO A 23 -0.50 0.32 -8.06
N PHE A 24 -0.96 0.47 -9.30
CA PHE A 24 -1.30 -0.67 -10.17
C PHE A 24 -0.16 -1.70 -10.28
N CYS A 25 1.02 -1.18 -10.60
CA CYS A 25 2.23 -1.93 -10.87
C CYS A 25 3.25 -1.72 -9.77
N SER A 26 4.08 -2.73 -9.51
CA SER A 26 5.33 -2.49 -8.79
C SER A 26 6.19 -1.47 -9.56
N SER A 27 6.53 -0.38 -8.88
CA SER A 27 7.55 0.57 -9.32
C SER A 27 8.67 0.54 -8.30
N GLU A 28 9.91 0.76 -8.71
CA GLU A 28 11.02 1.00 -7.78
C GLU A 28 11.24 2.52 -7.65
N PRO A 29 11.08 3.12 -6.46
CA PRO A 29 10.69 2.48 -5.20
C PRO A 29 9.17 2.20 -5.11
N PHE A 30 8.77 1.17 -4.36
CA PHE A 30 7.37 0.80 -4.18
C PHE A 30 6.78 1.54 -2.99
N TYR A 31 5.68 2.26 -3.22
CA TYR A 31 5.05 3.07 -2.17
C TYR A 31 3.60 2.71 -1.96
N VAL A 32 3.18 2.76 -0.71
CA VAL A 32 1.80 2.66 -0.27
C VAL A 32 1.37 4.03 0.26
N HIS A 33 0.16 4.45 -0.09
CA HIS A 33 -0.41 5.71 0.34
C HIS A 33 -1.46 5.46 1.41
N TYR A 34 -1.36 6.18 2.52
CA TYR A 34 -2.32 6.20 3.61
C TYR A 34 -2.98 7.57 3.61
N TYR A 35 -4.30 7.60 3.52
CA TYR A 35 -5.09 8.82 3.64
C TYR A 35 -5.94 8.74 4.89
N ASN A 36 -5.65 9.55 5.89
CA ASN A 36 -6.46 9.63 7.09
C ASN A 36 -7.68 10.53 6.81
N PHE A 37 -8.89 9.96 6.87
CA PHE A 37 -10.10 10.71 6.52
C PHE A 37 -10.65 11.59 7.65
N VAL A 38 -10.06 11.52 8.85
CA VAL A 38 -10.40 12.39 9.99
C VAL A 38 -9.64 13.70 9.89
N ASN A 39 -8.31 13.64 9.80
CA ASN A 39 -7.45 14.83 9.74
C ASN A 39 -7.08 15.24 8.29
N LYS A 40 -7.50 14.45 7.29
CA LYS A 40 -7.30 14.69 5.84
C LYS A 40 -5.82 14.69 5.41
N ALA A 41 -4.93 14.09 6.20
CA ALA A 41 -3.52 13.98 5.86
C ALA A 41 -3.24 12.78 4.96
N ILE A 42 -2.28 12.95 4.05
CA ILE A 42 -1.74 11.86 3.22
C ILE A 42 -0.33 11.55 3.70
N LYS A 43 -0.06 10.26 3.92
CA LYS A 43 1.26 9.72 4.16
C LYS A 43 1.64 8.76 3.04
N ARG A 44 2.89 8.82 2.59
CA ARG A 44 3.47 7.89 1.64
C ARG A 44 4.53 7.07 2.35
N VAL A 45 4.44 5.75 2.27
CA VAL A 45 5.37 4.82 2.93
C VAL A 45 6.06 3.99 1.86
N GLU A 46 7.39 3.96 1.89
CA GLU A 46 8.18 3.09 1.02
C GLU A 46 8.22 1.68 1.62
N ILE A 47 7.93 0.68 0.80
CA ILE A 47 8.13 -0.72 1.17
C ILE A 47 9.54 -1.10 0.72
N GLN A 48 10.40 -1.37 1.70
CA GLN A 48 11.79 -1.75 1.48
C GLN A 48 11.89 -3.22 1.02
N GLY A 49 13.04 -3.58 0.44
CA GLY A 49 13.33 -4.96 0.04
C GLY A 49 12.67 -5.40 -1.28
N MET A 50 12.10 -4.47 -2.05
CA MET A 50 11.39 -4.78 -3.29
C MET A 50 12.29 -4.89 -4.54
N GLY A 51 13.56 -4.47 -4.45
CA GLY A 51 14.45 -4.36 -5.60
C GLY A 51 14.79 -5.66 -6.35
N ALA A 52 14.53 -6.83 -5.77
CA ALA A 52 14.70 -8.13 -6.43
C ALA A 52 13.48 -8.57 -7.25
N PHE A 53 12.32 -7.93 -7.07
CA PHE A 53 11.09 -8.29 -7.79
C PHE A 53 11.01 -7.58 -9.14
N GLU A 54 10.44 -8.27 -10.14
CA GLU A 54 10.23 -7.69 -11.45
C GLU A 54 9.36 -6.43 -11.37
N LYS A 55 9.76 -5.40 -12.11
CA LYS A 55 8.95 -4.19 -12.33
C LYS A 55 7.65 -4.60 -13.02
N ALA A 56 6.55 -3.97 -12.64
CA ALA A 56 5.20 -4.27 -13.12
C ALA A 56 4.60 -5.62 -12.65
N SER A 57 5.18 -6.25 -11.63
CA SER A 57 4.52 -7.34 -10.91
C SER A 57 3.35 -6.81 -10.05
N GLY A 58 2.30 -7.62 -9.95
CA GLY A 58 1.13 -7.29 -9.13
C GLY A 58 1.41 -7.56 -7.65
N VAL A 59 1.50 -6.51 -6.84
CA VAL A 59 1.67 -6.63 -5.38
C VAL A 59 0.32 -6.76 -4.70
N ARG A 60 0.12 -7.79 -3.87
CA ARG A 60 -1.03 -7.90 -2.96
C ARG A 60 -0.65 -7.44 -1.57
N ILE A 61 -1.50 -6.61 -0.96
CA ILE A 61 -1.27 -6.06 0.38
C ILE A 61 -2.38 -6.60 1.28
N PHE A 62 -2.00 -7.16 2.42
CA PHE A 62 -2.90 -7.62 3.46
C PHE A 62 -2.83 -6.64 4.63
N LEU A 63 -3.91 -5.89 4.86
CA LEU A 63 -3.99 -4.95 5.97
C LEU A 63 -4.14 -5.68 7.29
N ASN A 64 -3.62 -5.09 8.36
CA ASN A 64 -3.75 -5.57 9.74
C ASN A 64 -3.34 -7.04 9.89
N HIS A 65 -2.33 -7.48 9.11
CA HIS A 65 -1.77 -8.81 9.26
C HIS A 65 -1.12 -8.89 10.65
N VAL A 66 -1.69 -9.75 11.50
CA VAL A 66 -1.15 -10.05 12.82
C VAL A 66 -0.06 -11.10 12.61
N GLU A 67 1.19 -10.77 12.95
CA GLU A 67 2.32 -11.70 12.80
C GLU A 67 2.16 -12.95 13.67
N ASP A 68 1.33 -12.88 14.71
CA ASP A 68 1.20 -13.90 15.76
C ASP A 68 -0.10 -14.70 15.62
N VAL A 69 -0.24 -15.44 14.52
CA VAL A 69 -1.28 -16.48 14.41
C VAL A 69 -0.81 -17.67 15.24
N LYS A 70 -1.07 -17.66 16.55
CA LYS A 70 -0.95 -18.87 17.36
C LYS A 70 -1.93 -19.87 16.78
N LEU A 71 -1.42 -20.91 16.12
CA LEU A 71 -2.22 -22.07 15.70
C LEU A 71 -2.91 -22.60 16.96
N MET A 72 -4.20 -22.33 17.11
CA MET A 72 -4.98 -22.93 18.19
C MET A 72 -5.01 -24.43 17.93
N GLN A 73 -4.49 -25.21 18.89
CA GLN A 73 -4.56 -26.66 18.91
C GLN A 73 -5.98 -27.15 19.18
#